data_AF-A0A5C7WRJ2-F1
#
_entry.id   AF-A0A5C7WRJ2-F1
#
_cell.length_a   1.000
_cell.length_b   1.000
_cell.length_c   1.000
_cell.angle_alpha   90.00
_cell.angle_beta   90.00
_cell.angle_gamma   90.00
#
_symmetry.space_group_name_H-M   'P 1'
#
loop_
_entity.id
_entity.type
_entity.pdbx_description
1 polymer ?
#
loop_
_entity_poly.entity_id
_entity_poly.type
_entity_poly.pdbx_seq_one_letter_code
_entity_poly.pdbx_strand_id
1 'polypeptide(L)'
;GIVWFGEQLPDEPWQAAVEAVSNSDLVVVVGTSGLVYPAASLPDLALAHGSTVIEVNPEATPLSSSVTISVRESAGAALPTLLQRLPELLPKN
;
A
#
# COMPACT_ATOMS: atom_id res chain seq x y z
N GLY A 1 21.29 0.42 -3.79
CA GLY A 1 21.62 0.34 -5.23
C GLY A 1 20.45 0.85 -6.06
N ILE A 2 20.60 0.90 -7.37
CA ILE A 2 19.50 1.12 -8.33
C ILE A 2 19.18 -0.25 -8.94
N VAL A 3 17.91 -0.53 -9.22
CA VAL A 3 17.45 -1.72 -9.95
C VAL A 3 16.95 -1.28 -11.32
N TRP A 4 17.42 -1.93 -12.38
CA TRP A 4 17.02 -1.61 -13.75
C TRP A 4 15.83 -2.45 -14.21
N PHE A 5 15.14 -1.99 -15.26
CA PHE A 5 14.06 -2.76 -15.87
C PHE A 5 14.58 -4.11 -16.39
N GLY A 6 13.86 -5.18 -16.05
CA GLY A 6 14.24 -6.55 -16.41
C GLY A 6 15.20 -7.21 -15.43
N GLU A 7 15.78 -6.46 -14.48
CA GLU A 7 16.50 -7.04 -13.37
C GLU A 7 15.53 -7.53 -12.28
N GLN A 8 15.93 -8.61 -11.61
CA GLN A 8 15.21 -9.05 -10.42
C GLN A 8 15.46 -8.08 -9.27
N LEU A 9 14.47 -7.92 -8.40
CA LEU A 9 14.70 -7.22 -7.13
C LEU A 9 15.74 -8.01 -6.31
N PRO A 10 16.59 -7.32 -5.54
CA PRO A 10 17.47 -7.99 -4.59
C PRO A 10 16.66 -8.84 -3.60
N ASP A 11 17.07 -10.09 -3.41
CA ASP A 11 16.30 -11.09 -2.65
C ASP A 11 16.02 -10.66 -1.21
N GLU A 12 17.04 -10.19 -0.48
CA GLU A 12 16.92 -9.86 0.94
C GLU A 12 15.93 -8.70 1.19
N PRO A 13 16.04 -7.51 0.55
CA PRO A 13 15.03 -6.46 0.67
C PRO A 13 13.63 -6.90 0.24
N TRP A 14 13.53 -7.75 -0.79
CA TRP A 14 12.25 -8.27 -1.24
C TRP A 14 11.60 -9.17 -0.18
N GLN A 15 12.35 -10.13 0.37
CA GLN A 15 11.89 -11.02 1.43
C GLN A 15 11.48 -10.24 2.68
N ALA A 16 12.28 -9.24 3.09
CA ALA A 16 11.95 -8.39 4.22
C ALA A 16 10.64 -7.60 4.00
N ALA A 17 10.38 -7.11 2.79
CA ALA A 17 9.13 -6.42 2.46
C ALA A 17 7.92 -7.37 2.53
N VAL A 18 8.06 -8.58 1.99
CA VAL A 18 7.03 -9.63 2.04
C VAL A 18 6.71 -10.00 3.49
N GLU A 19 7.73 -10.22 4.33
CA GLU A 19 7.56 -10.56 5.74
C GLU A 19 6.90 -9.41 6.53
N ALA A 20 7.34 -8.18 6.33
CA ALA A 20 6.77 -7.01 7.00
C ALA A 20 5.28 -6.82 6.66
N VAL A 21 4.94 -7.00 5.38
CA VAL A 21 3.55 -6.89 4.92
C VAL A 21 2.68 -8.03 5.46
N SER A 22 3.17 -9.26 5.39
CA SER A 22 2.42 -10.46 5.83
C SER A 22 2.09 -10.45 7.32
N ASN A 23 2.87 -9.73 8.13
CA ASN A 23 2.69 -9.62 9.58
C ASN A 23 2.11 -8.26 10.02
N SER A 24 1.62 -7.45 9.08
CA SER A 24 1.08 -6.12 9.40
C SER A 24 -0.43 -6.16 9.69
N ASP A 25 -0.89 -5.31 10.60
CA ASP A 25 -2.33 -5.06 10.79
C ASP A 25 -2.86 -4.02 9.78
N LEU A 26 -1.97 -3.15 9.29
CA LEU A 26 -2.26 -2.01 8.42
C LEU A 26 -1.12 -1.77 7.42
N VAL A 27 -1.47 -1.65 6.14
CA VAL A 27 -0.57 -1.19 5.07
C VAL A 27 -1.11 0.11 4.47
N VAL A 28 -0.25 1.11 4.34
CA VAL A 28 -0.57 2.37 3.66
C VAL A 28 0.23 2.47 2.37
N VAL A 29 -0.46 2.48 1.23
CA VAL A 29 0.11 2.57 -0.11
C VAL A 29 0.03 4.01 -0.58
N VAL A 30 1.17 4.68 -0.79
CA VAL A 30 1.22 6.13 -1.01
C VAL A 30 1.87 6.46 -2.34
N GLY A 31 1.18 7.21 -3.19
CA GLY A 31 1.80 7.88 -4.34
C GLY A 31 2.46 6.95 -5.37
N THR A 32 1.85 5.81 -5.65
CA THR A 32 2.30 4.86 -6.68
C THR A 32 1.17 4.59 -7.67
N SER A 33 1.50 4.27 -8.92
CA SER A 33 0.52 3.83 -9.92
C SER A 33 0.08 2.37 -9.73
N GLY A 34 0.79 1.59 -8.91
CA GLY A 34 0.47 0.17 -8.68
C GLY A 34 0.70 -0.73 -9.91
N LEU A 35 1.59 -0.34 -10.83
CA LEU A 35 1.80 -1.06 -12.11
C LEU A 35 3.09 -1.88 -12.18
N VAL A 36 4.07 -1.64 -11.30
CA VAL A 36 5.40 -2.25 -11.40
C VAL A 36 5.50 -3.47 -10.49
N TYR A 37 5.56 -4.64 -11.11
CA TYR A 37 5.75 -5.91 -10.41
C TYR A 37 7.25 -6.20 -10.15
N PRO A 38 7.58 -6.89 -9.06
CA PRO A 38 6.65 -7.53 -8.12
C PRO A 38 6.14 -6.62 -6.99
N ALA A 39 6.69 -5.42 -6.79
CA ALA A 39 6.29 -4.54 -5.67
C ALA A 39 4.79 -4.21 -5.62
N ALA A 40 4.14 -4.08 -6.79
CA ALA A 40 2.71 -3.83 -6.90
C ALA A 40 1.82 -4.94 -6.30
N SER A 41 2.33 -6.14 -6.04
CA SER A 41 1.56 -7.23 -5.43
C SER A 41 1.53 -7.20 -3.90
N LEU A 42 2.38 -6.38 -3.25
CA LEU A 42 2.44 -6.31 -1.78
C LEU A 42 1.10 -5.91 -1.14
N PRO A 43 0.34 -4.93 -1.67
CA PRO A 43 -0.96 -4.58 -1.10
C PRO A 43 -1.98 -5.72 -1.18
N ASP A 44 -2.00 -6.49 -2.27
CA ASP A 44 -2.87 -7.65 -2.41
C ASP A 44 -2.49 -8.76 -1.42
N LEU A 45 -1.18 -8.94 -1.18
CA LEU A 45 -0.69 -9.85 -0.13
C LEU A 45 -1.20 -9.41 1.25
N ALA A 46 -1.13 -8.12 1.57
CA ALA A 46 -1.64 -7.59 2.84
C ALA A 46 -3.14 -7.89 3.02
N LEU A 47 -3.95 -7.64 1.98
CA LEU A 47 -5.38 -7.96 1.99
C LEU A 47 -5.63 -9.46 2.20
N ALA A 48 -4.86 -10.32 1.53
CA ALA A 48 -4.96 -11.77 1.68
C ALA A 48 -4.62 -12.26 3.10
N HIS A 49 -3.75 -11.53 3.82
CA HIS A 49 -3.42 -11.78 5.22
C HIS A 49 -4.39 -11.12 6.21
N GLY A 50 -5.42 -10.42 5.72
CA GLY A 50 -6.43 -9.77 6.55
C GLY A 50 -6.04 -8.39 7.07
N SER A 51 -4.91 -7.84 6.61
CA SER A 51 -4.50 -6.48 6.94
C SER A 51 -5.46 -5.46 6.32
N THR A 52 -5.70 -4.36 7.03
CA THR A 52 -6.34 -3.20 6.40
C THR A 52 -5.38 -2.58 5.40
N VAL A 53 -5.86 -2.24 4.20
CA VAL A 53 -5.06 -1.52 3.21
C VAL A 53 -5.69 -0.17 2.90
N ILE A 54 -4.90 0.88 3.07
CA ILE A 54 -5.26 2.27 2.75
C ILE A 54 -4.44 2.72 1.55
N GLU A 55 -5.11 3.08 0.47
CA GLU A 55 -4.48 3.74 -0.67
C GLU A 55 -4.58 5.27 -0.51
N VAL A 56 -3.46 5.97 -0.66
CA VAL A 56 -3.40 7.43 -0.76
C VAL A 56 -2.86 7.79 -2.13
N ASN A 57 -3.76 8.17 -3.04
CA ASN A 57 -3.38 8.59 -4.38
C ASN A 57 -4.45 9.51 -5.01
N PRO A 58 -4.08 10.63 -5.66
CA PRO A 58 -5.05 11.50 -6.32
C PRO A 58 -5.88 10.78 -7.38
N GLU A 59 -5.23 9.89 -8.14
CA GLU A 59 -5.85 9.15 -9.24
C GLU A 59 -6.08 7.69 -8.86
N ALA A 60 -7.16 7.10 -9.38
CA ALA A 60 -7.41 5.67 -9.22
C ALA A 60 -6.32 4.84 -9.90
N THR A 61 -5.83 3.83 -9.17
CA THR A 61 -4.92 2.79 -9.65
C THR A 61 -5.65 1.45 -9.81
N PRO A 62 -5.04 0.41 -10.41
CA PRO A 62 -5.63 -0.93 -10.44
C PRO A 62 -5.96 -1.52 -9.05
N LEU A 63 -5.29 -1.05 -8.00
CA LEU A 63 -5.49 -1.46 -6.61
C LEU A 63 -6.75 -0.85 -5.97
N SER A 64 -7.27 0.24 -6.53
CA SER A 64 -8.33 1.07 -5.91
C SER A 64 -9.61 0.33 -5.57
N SER A 65 -9.94 -0.71 -6.35
CA SER A 65 -11.18 -1.47 -6.18
C SER A 65 -11.08 -2.58 -5.13
N SER A 66 -9.86 -2.96 -4.71
CA SER A 66 -9.63 -4.03 -3.74
C SER A 66 -9.26 -3.53 -2.34
N VAL A 67 -8.76 -2.29 -2.22
CA VAL A 67 -8.34 -1.73 -0.92
C VAL A 67 -9.49 -1.48 0.03
N THR A 68 -9.18 -1.54 1.32
CA THR A 68 -10.16 -1.28 2.40
C THR A 68 -10.61 0.17 2.38
N ILE A 69 -9.68 1.11 2.20
CA ILE A 69 -9.96 2.55 2.16
C ILE A 69 -9.17 3.16 1.01
N SER A 70 -9.81 4.05 0.28
CA SER A 70 -9.17 4.81 -0.79
C SER A 70 -9.30 6.32 -0.56
N VAL A 71 -8.16 6.99 -0.40
CA VAL A 71 -8.06 8.43 -0.13
C VAL A 71 -7.60 9.14 -1.41
N ARG A 72 -8.52 9.89 -2.02
CA ARG A 72 -8.32 10.60 -3.30
C ARG A 72 -7.72 11.98 -3.14
N GLU A 73 -6.53 12.01 -2.57
CA GLU A 73 -5.79 13.22 -2.25
C GLU A 73 -4.30 13.00 -2.53
N SER A 74 -3.52 14.09 -2.61
CA SER A 74 -2.06 13.98 -2.65
C SER A 74 -1.51 13.51 -1.30
N ALA A 75 -0.37 12.84 -1.33
CA ALA A 75 0.31 12.40 -0.10
C ALA A 75 0.55 13.57 0.88
N GLY A 76 0.93 14.74 0.37
CA GLY A 76 1.17 15.94 1.17
C GLY A 76 -0.07 16.51 1.85
N ALA A 77 -1.27 16.30 1.28
CA ALA A 77 -2.53 16.71 1.90
C ALA A 77 -3.04 15.66 2.91
N ALA A 78 -3.01 14.38 2.53
CA ALA A 78 -3.63 13.32 3.32
C ALA A 78 -2.80 12.90 4.54
N LEU A 79 -1.49 12.64 4.36
CA LEU A 79 -0.67 12.02 5.41
C LEU A 79 -0.59 12.83 6.72
N PRO A 80 -0.47 14.18 6.70
CA PRO A 80 -0.41 14.96 7.95
C PRO A 80 -1.63 14.79 8.86
N THR A 81 -2.79 14.45 8.29
CA THR A 81 -4.07 14.32 9.04
C THR A 81 -4.59 12.88 9.09
N LEU A 82 -3.94 11.93 8.41
CA LEU A 82 -4.45 10.58 8.22
C LEU A 82 -4.76 9.88 9.55
N LEU A 83 -3.85 9.93 10.53
CA LEU A 83 -4.04 9.31 11.84
C LEU A 83 -5.28 9.83 12.58
N GLN A 84 -5.56 11.14 12.47
CA GLN A 84 -6.72 11.77 13.12
C GLN A 84 -8.03 11.36 12.43
N ARG A 85 -7.97 11.08 11.11
CA ARG A 85 -9.10 10.64 10.30
C ARG A 85 -9.37 9.14 10.41
N LEU A 86 -8.39 8.32 10.83
CA LEU A 86 -8.54 6.85 10.90
C LEU A 86 -9.80 6.38 11.65
N PRO A 87 -10.21 6.95 12.80
CA PRO A 87 -11.43 6.53 13.48
C PRO A 87 -12.72 6.76 12.69
N GLU A 88 -12.71 7.70 11.73
CA GLU A 88 -13.84 7.98 10.84
C GLU A 88 -13.80 7.11 9.58
N LEU A 89 -12.59 6.77 9.12
CA LEU A 89 -12.36 5.98 7.91
C LEU A 89 -12.51 4.48 8.15
N LEU A 90 -12.14 4.00 9.34
CA LEU A 90 -12.25 2.59 9.69
C LEU A 90 -13.68 2.28 10.14
N PRO A 91 -14.28 1.17 9.67
CA PRO A 91 -15.58 0.74 10.14
C PRO A 91 -15.55 0.54 11.67
N LYS A 92 -16.61 1.01 12.35
CA LYS A 92 -16.77 0.78 13.79
C LYS A 92 -17.17 -0.68 13.98
N ASN A 93 -16.29 -1.47 14.60
CA ASN A 93 -16.60 -2.81 15.08
C ASN A 93 -17.65 -2.77 16.19
#